data_AF-A0A9D7CAA2-F1
#
_entry.id   AF-A0A9D7CAA2-F1
#
_cell.length_a   1.000
_cell.length_b   1.000
_cell.length_c   1.000
_cell.angle_alpha   90.00
_cell.angle_beta   90.00
_cell.angle_gamma   90.00
#
_symmetry.space_group_name_H-M   'P 1'
#
loop_
_entity.id
_entity.type
_entity.pdbx_description
1 polymer ?
#
loop_
_entity_poly.entity_id
_entity_poly.type
_entity_poly.pdbx_seq_one_letter_code
_entity_poly.pdbx_strand_id
1 'polypeptide(L)'
;MRLNQWLERGGVLEAVERTGAHFNPTRVLGKVLFWFVMFAVIMLAANALGMESLAGVFAELVGYIPSLMSAIVILIVGIVLGRFTGGLIMASAGGVQGGPTLARIGRWMVVVLAIFMALQELGIASDIVTTAFAILFGAVALALALSFGLGNRELAGEVTREWYARYRAERDAIQRETVKREAAADAEMAAEDADTDERPIPPAPAATDDRQ
;
A
#
# COMPACT_ATOMS: atom_id res chain seq x y z
N MET A 1 -34.01 16.61 17.24
CA MET A 1 -33.92 15.89 18.53
C MET A 1 -35.15 14.99 18.77
N ARG A 2 -35.38 13.94 17.95
CA ARG A 2 -36.49 12.97 18.18
C ARG A 2 -36.08 11.49 18.03
N LEU A 3 -34.81 11.19 17.71
CA LEU A 3 -34.32 9.81 17.61
C LEU A 3 -34.03 9.18 18.98
N ASN A 4 -33.68 9.98 19.99
CA ASN A 4 -33.28 9.44 21.31
C ASN A 4 -34.42 8.72 22.06
N GLN A 5 -35.68 9.08 21.84
CA GLN A 5 -36.81 8.48 22.57
C GLN A 5 -37.19 7.09 22.05
N TRP A 6 -36.74 6.72 20.85
CA TRP A 6 -36.93 5.37 20.29
C TRP A 6 -35.83 4.40 20.74
N LEU A 7 -34.65 4.90 21.09
CA LEU A 7 -33.52 4.10 21.57
C LEU A 7 -33.62 3.72 23.06
N GLU A 8 -34.47 4.39 23.84
CA GLU A 8 -34.68 4.08 25.27
C GLU A 8 -35.68 2.95 25.54
N ARG A 9 -36.55 2.58 24.56
CA ARG A 9 -37.55 1.51 24.75
C ARG A 9 -37.18 0.18 24.11
N GLY A 10 -36.26 0.18 23.15
CA GLY A 10 -35.56 -1.04 22.80
C GLY A 10 -34.42 -1.19 23.79
N GLY A 11 -34.39 -2.25 24.59
CA GLY A 11 -33.32 -2.58 25.55
C GLY A 11 -31.93 -2.83 24.92
N VAL A 12 -31.60 -2.07 23.87
CA VAL A 12 -30.34 -2.03 23.16
C VAL A 12 -29.29 -1.30 24.01
N LEU A 13 -29.67 -0.31 24.83
CA LEU A 13 -28.74 0.29 25.80
C LEU A 13 -28.32 -0.74 26.88
N GLU A 14 -29.24 -1.58 27.36
CA GLU A 14 -28.97 -2.60 28.38
C GLU A 14 -28.21 -3.81 27.81
N ALA A 15 -28.46 -4.17 26.55
CA ALA A 15 -27.66 -5.15 25.82
C ALA A 15 -26.25 -4.62 25.50
N VAL A 16 -26.11 -3.32 25.24
CA VAL A 16 -24.82 -2.65 24.99
C VAL A 16 -24.00 -2.51 26.27
N GLU A 17 -24.61 -2.20 27.42
CA GLU A 17 -23.96 -2.22 28.74
C GLU A 17 -23.58 -3.64 29.20
N ARG A 18 -24.34 -4.69 28.83
CA ARG A 18 -23.93 -6.09 29.05
C ARG A 18 -22.83 -6.59 28.09
N THR A 19 -22.62 -5.90 26.97
CA THR A 19 -21.36 -5.99 26.19
C THR A 19 -20.27 -5.04 26.70
N GLY A 20 -20.50 -4.35 27.81
CA GLY A 20 -19.48 -4.05 28.81
C GLY A 20 -18.98 -5.35 29.42
N ALA A 21 -18.48 -6.24 28.57
CA ALA A 21 -17.63 -7.30 28.98
C ALA A 21 -16.42 -6.60 29.59
N HIS A 22 -16.47 -6.40 30.89
CA HIS A 22 -15.31 -6.49 31.75
C HIS A 22 -14.77 -7.91 31.52
N PHE A 23 -14.17 -8.13 30.35
CA PHE A 23 -13.26 -9.22 30.04
C PHE A 23 -12.16 -9.03 31.05
N ASN A 24 -12.37 -9.55 32.26
CA ASN A 24 -11.36 -9.61 33.27
C ASN A 24 -10.35 -10.64 32.73
N PRO A 25 -9.24 -10.20 32.13
CA PRO A 25 -8.33 -11.11 31.47
C PRO A 25 -7.79 -12.12 32.49
N THR A 26 -7.67 -11.70 33.75
CA THR A 26 -7.37 -12.54 34.93
C THR A 26 -8.37 -13.67 35.13
N ARG A 27 -9.67 -13.45 34.94
CA ARG A 27 -10.71 -14.49 35.12
C ARG A 27 -10.71 -15.49 33.97
N VAL A 28 -10.44 -15.02 32.75
CA VAL A 28 -10.26 -15.89 31.58
C VAL A 28 -8.99 -16.74 31.76
N LEU A 29 -7.88 -16.10 32.12
CA LEU A 29 -6.61 -16.78 32.37
C LEU A 29 -6.72 -17.82 33.50
N GLY A 30 -7.41 -17.48 34.59
CA GLY A 30 -7.67 -18.44 35.68
C GLY A 30 -8.50 -19.65 35.24
N LYS A 31 -9.51 -19.46 34.38
CA LYS A 31 -10.26 -20.59 33.79
C LYS A 31 -9.41 -21.43 32.85
N VAL A 32 -8.53 -20.81 32.06
CA VAL A 32 -7.61 -21.51 31.16
C VAL A 32 -6.61 -22.34 31.98
N LEU A 33 -5.99 -21.77 33.03
CA LEU A 33 -5.11 -22.51 33.93
C LEU A 33 -5.82 -23.68 34.62
N PHE A 34 -7.04 -23.47 35.13
CA PHE A 34 -7.82 -24.53 35.76
C PHE A 34 -8.06 -25.71 34.81
N TRP A 35 -8.49 -25.43 33.58
CA TRP A 35 -8.66 -26.46 32.56
C TRP A 35 -7.34 -27.14 32.20
N PHE A 36 -6.24 -26.39 32.12
CA PHE A 36 -4.92 -26.95 31.83
C PHE A 36 -4.46 -27.95 32.89
N VAL A 37 -4.59 -27.58 34.17
CA VAL A 37 -4.29 -28.47 35.29
C VAL A 37 -5.19 -29.71 35.28
N MET A 38 -6.50 -29.51 35.03
CA MET A 38 -7.44 -30.64 34.94
C MET A 38 -7.05 -31.61 33.82
N PHE A 39 -6.73 -31.11 32.62
CA PHE A 39 -6.28 -31.95 31.50
C PHE A 39 -4.97 -32.68 31.83
N ALA A 40 -4.02 -32.02 32.49
CA ALA A 40 -2.77 -32.66 32.91
C ALA A 40 -3.01 -33.83 33.87
N VAL A 41 -3.93 -33.69 34.83
CA VAL A 41 -4.30 -34.77 35.76
C VAL A 41 -4.99 -35.92 35.02
N ILE A 42 -5.92 -35.63 34.10
CA ILE A 42 -6.59 -36.65 33.28
C ILE A 42 -5.58 -37.40 32.42
N MET A 43 -4.63 -36.70 31.80
CA MET A 43 -3.58 -37.30 30.98
C MET A 43 -2.65 -38.19 31.82
N LEU A 44 -2.27 -37.75 33.03
CA LEU A 44 -1.47 -38.56 33.95
C LEU A 44 -2.22 -39.83 34.38
N ALA A 45 -3.52 -39.73 34.66
CA ALA A 45 -4.37 -40.88 34.96
C ALA A 45 -4.48 -41.82 33.75
N ALA A 46 -4.73 -41.31 32.54
CA ALA A 46 -4.83 -42.11 31.32
C ALA A 46 -3.52 -42.85 31.01
N ASN A 47 -2.37 -42.20 31.20
CA ASN A 47 -1.06 -42.82 31.09
C ASN A 47 -0.83 -43.88 32.17
N ALA A 48 -1.26 -43.64 33.42
CA ALA A 48 -1.18 -44.63 34.49
C ALA A 48 -2.04 -45.88 34.21
N LEU A 49 -3.16 -45.72 33.49
CA LEU A 49 -3.98 -46.82 33.00
C LEU A 49 -3.42 -47.50 31.73
N GLY A 50 -2.29 -47.03 31.18
CA GLY A 50 -1.67 -47.58 29.97
C GLY A 50 -2.37 -47.21 28.66
N MET A 51 -3.23 -46.18 28.65
CA MET A 51 -3.96 -45.74 27.46
C MET A 51 -3.17 -44.69 26.66
N GLU A 52 -2.02 -45.09 26.10
CA GLU A 52 -1.11 -44.19 25.36
C GLU A 52 -1.79 -43.46 24.18
N SER A 53 -2.68 -44.15 23.45
CA SER A 53 -3.42 -43.54 22.33
C SER A 53 -4.34 -42.41 22.79
N LEU A 54 -5.00 -42.57 23.94
CA LEU A 54 -5.87 -41.55 24.51
C LEU A 54 -5.05 -40.35 24.99
N ALA A 55 -3.93 -40.59 25.66
CA ALA A 55 -3.02 -39.54 26.12
C ALA A 55 -2.43 -38.74 24.96
N GLY A 56 -2.13 -39.38 23.82
CA GLY A 56 -1.69 -38.71 22.60
C GLY A 56 -2.72 -37.72 22.05
N VAL A 57 -3.99 -38.12 21.98
CA VAL A 57 -5.09 -37.22 21.57
C VAL A 57 -5.22 -36.03 22.52
N PHE A 58 -5.15 -36.27 23.84
CA PHE A 58 -5.17 -35.18 24.81
C PHE A 58 -3.98 -34.23 24.68
N ALA A 59 -2.77 -34.75 24.42
CA ALA A 59 -1.59 -33.93 24.19
C ALA A 59 -1.74 -33.02 22.96
N GLU A 60 -2.33 -33.54 21.88
CA GLU A 60 -2.62 -32.77 20.66
C GLU A 60 -3.67 -31.67 20.93
N LEU A 61 -4.74 -31.99 21.68
CA LEU A 61 -5.74 -31.00 22.10
C LEU A 61 -5.15 -29.89 22.97
N VAL A 62 -4.25 -30.22 23.89
CA VAL A 62 -3.54 -29.24 24.72
C VAL A 62 -2.60 -28.38 23.85
N GLY A 63 -1.92 -29.01 22.89
CA GLY A 63 -1.08 -28.34 21.89
C GLY A 63 -1.83 -27.37 20.97
N TYR A 64 -3.15 -27.50 20.88
CA TYR A 64 -4.03 -26.59 20.12
C TYR A 64 -4.42 -25.32 20.89
N ILE A 65 -4.19 -25.26 22.21
CA ILE A 65 -4.54 -24.08 23.02
C ILE A 65 -3.74 -22.84 22.59
N PRO A 66 -2.40 -22.92 22.39
CA PRO A 66 -1.61 -21.78 21.92
C PRO A 66 -2.06 -21.23 20.56
N SER A 67 -2.32 -22.11 19.58
CA SER A 67 -2.79 -21.69 18.26
C SER A 67 -4.17 -21.03 18.31
N LEU A 68 -5.08 -21.58 19.13
CA LEU A 68 -6.39 -20.96 19.37
C LEU A 68 -6.25 -19.56 19.98
N MET A 69 -5.32 -19.37 20.93
CA MET A 69 -5.01 -18.05 21.49
C MET A 69 -4.47 -17.10 20.43
N SER A 70 -3.51 -17.54 19.62
CA SER A 70 -2.97 -16.75 18.50
C SER A 70 -4.07 -16.32 17.52
N ALA A 71 -4.96 -17.23 17.12
CA ALA A 71 -6.07 -16.94 16.23
C ALA A 71 -7.02 -15.86 16.81
N ILE A 72 -7.34 -15.94 18.11
CA ILE A 72 -8.16 -14.92 18.79
C ILE A 72 -7.44 -13.57 18.80
N VAL A 73 -6.14 -13.54 19.13
CA VAL A 73 -5.34 -12.31 19.14
C VAL A 73 -5.32 -11.68 17.75
N ILE A 74 -5.07 -12.47 16.70
CA ILE A 74 -5.08 -12.01 15.30
C ILE A 74 -6.43 -11.43 14.92
N LEU A 75 -7.53 -12.08 15.32
CA LEU A 75 -8.87 -11.57 15.03
C LEU A 75 -9.13 -10.22 15.72
N ILE A 76 -8.74 -10.08 16.99
CA ILE A 76 -8.85 -8.82 17.74
C ILE A 76 -8.02 -7.73 17.05
N VAL A 77 -6.76 -8.01 16.76
CA VAL A 77 -5.84 -7.09 16.08
C VAL A 77 -6.40 -6.70 14.71
N GLY A 78 -6.90 -7.67 13.94
CA GLY A 78 -7.52 -7.44 12.64
C GLY A 78 -8.76 -6.54 12.68
N ILE A 79 -9.62 -6.71 13.70
CA ILE A 79 -10.78 -5.83 13.89
C ILE A 79 -10.34 -4.40 14.24
N VAL A 80 -9.34 -4.25 15.11
CA VAL A 80 -8.79 -2.94 15.49
C VAL A 80 -8.12 -2.27 14.29
N LEU A 81 -7.25 -3.00 13.57
CA LEU A 81 -6.61 -2.52 12.36
C LEU A 81 -7.64 -2.15 11.29
N GLY A 82 -8.68 -2.96 11.07
CA GLY A 82 -9.72 -2.65 10.10
C GLY A 82 -10.47 -1.35 10.44
N ARG A 83 -10.73 -1.08 11.73
CA ARG A 83 -11.29 0.20 12.17
C ARG A 83 -10.32 1.35 11.96
N PHE A 84 -9.04 1.15 12.29
CA PHE A 84 -7.98 2.15 12.08
C PHE A 84 -7.83 2.50 10.60
N THR A 85 -7.72 1.49 9.73
CA THR A 85 -7.65 1.65 8.27
C THR A 85 -8.88 2.38 7.73
N GLY A 86 -10.09 2.00 8.16
CA GLY A 86 -11.31 2.71 7.77
C GLY A 86 -11.31 4.19 8.21
N GLY A 87 -10.83 4.46 9.43
CA GLY A 87 -10.66 5.82 9.94
C GLY A 87 -9.65 6.63 9.15
N LEU A 88 -8.51 6.02 8.79
CA LEU A 88 -7.47 6.67 7.98
C LEU A 88 -7.96 6.99 6.57
N ILE A 89 -8.69 6.07 5.93
CA ILE A 89 -9.31 6.30 4.62
C ILE A 89 -10.34 7.44 4.71
N MET A 90 -11.18 7.44 5.75
CA MET A 90 -12.18 8.49 5.94
C MET A 90 -11.55 9.87 6.19
N ALA A 91 -10.46 9.92 6.97
CA ALA A 91 -9.72 11.15 7.22
C ALA A 91 -9.02 11.69 5.97
N SER A 92 -8.42 10.80 5.17
CA SER A 92 -7.76 11.16 3.91
C SER A 92 -8.74 11.57 2.81
N ALA A 93 -9.94 10.98 2.78
CA ALA A 93 -10.93 11.22 1.74
C ALA A 93 -11.62 12.60 1.82
N GLY A 94 -11.37 13.42 2.84
CA GLY A 94 -11.61 14.88 2.81
C GLY A 94 -12.94 15.37 2.21
N GLY A 95 -14.07 14.71 2.51
CA GLY A 95 -15.41 15.13 2.04
C GLY A 95 -15.78 14.70 0.60
N VAL A 96 -14.93 13.93 -0.08
CA VAL A 96 -15.21 13.43 -1.44
C VAL A 96 -16.40 12.45 -1.41
N GLN A 97 -17.31 12.58 -2.38
CA GLN A 97 -18.44 11.67 -2.56
C GLN A 97 -17.91 10.24 -2.82
N GLY A 98 -17.99 9.38 -1.80
CA GLY A 98 -17.49 8.00 -1.84
C GLY A 98 -16.56 7.61 -0.69
N GLY A 99 -16.04 8.57 0.08
CA GLY A 99 -15.15 8.31 1.22
C GLY A 99 -15.68 7.26 2.22
N PRO A 100 -16.95 7.32 2.65
CA PRO A 100 -17.52 6.33 3.57
C PRO A 100 -17.57 4.91 2.98
N THR A 101 -17.83 4.78 1.69
CA THR A 101 -17.89 3.49 0.99
C THR A 101 -16.49 2.89 0.87
N LEU A 102 -15.51 3.71 0.51
CA LEU A 102 -14.10 3.29 0.40
C LEU A 102 -13.54 2.87 1.76
N ALA A 103 -13.85 3.63 2.82
CA ALA A 103 -13.49 3.29 4.19
C ALA A 103 -14.10 1.95 4.64
N ARG A 104 -15.35 1.68 4.23
CA ARG A 104 -16.02 0.40 4.53
C ARG A 104 -15.35 -0.76 3.81
N ILE A 105 -15.02 -0.61 2.52
CA ILE A 105 -14.30 -1.62 1.74
C ILE A 105 -12.94 -1.90 2.38
N GLY A 106 -12.16 -0.86 2.71
CA GLY A 106 -10.84 -1.02 3.33
C GLY A 106 -10.90 -1.73 4.69
N ARG A 107 -11.90 -1.39 5.52
CA ARG A 107 -12.13 -2.08 6.79
C ARG A 107 -12.44 -3.57 6.59
N TRP A 108 -13.34 -3.89 5.67
CA TRP A 108 -13.71 -5.30 5.40
C TRP A 108 -12.56 -6.09 4.80
N MET A 109 -11.74 -5.48 3.94
CA MET A 109 -10.51 -6.07 3.40
C MET A 109 -9.59 -6.57 4.52
N VAL A 110 -9.30 -5.71 5.51
CA VAL A 110 -8.41 -6.06 6.63
C VAL A 110 -9.02 -7.14 7.52
N VAL A 111 -10.33 -7.06 7.81
CA VAL A 111 -11.02 -8.03 8.65
C VAL A 111 -11.06 -9.41 7.98
N VAL A 112 -11.36 -9.46 6.68
CA VAL A 112 -11.35 -10.72 5.91
C VAL A 112 -9.96 -11.34 5.93
N LEU A 113 -8.90 -10.55 5.70
CA LEU A 113 -7.51 -11.02 5.77
C LEU A 113 -7.19 -11.60 7.16
N ALA A 114 -7.60 -10.92 8.23
CA ALA A 114 -7.40 -11.41 9.59
C ALA A 114 -8.17 -12.71 9.86
N ILE A 115 -9.37 -12.90 9.30
CA ILE A 115 -10.13 -14.15 9.39
C ILE A 115 -9.35 -15.29 8.71
N PHE A 116 -8.86 -15.08 7.49
CA PHE A 116 -8.04 -16.07 6.79
C PHE A 116 -6.77 -16.43 7.58
N MET A 117 -6.09 -15.43 8.13
CA MET A 117 -4.90 -15.63 8.95
C MET A 117 -5.22 -16.40 10.25
N ALA A 118 -6.34 -16.10 10.90
CA ALA A 118 -6.80 -16.83 12.08
C ALA A 118 -7.17 -18.29 11.76
N LEU A 119 -7.77 -18.55 10.60
CA LEU A 119 -8.06 -19.91 10.13
C LEU A 119 -6.77 -20.70 9.86
N GLN A 120 -5.75 -20.03 9.32
CA GLN A 120 -4.44 -20.62 9.09
C GLN A 120 -3.73 -20.98 10.41
N GLU A 121 -3.74 -20.10 11.41
CA GLU A 121 -3.21 -20.39 12.75
C GLU A 121 -3.90 -21.58 13.41
N LEU A 122 -5.20 -21.72 13.17
CA LEU A 122 -5.97 -22.85 13.68
C LEU A 122 -5.54 -24.20 13.09
N GLY A 123 -4.73 -24.22 12.04
CA GLY A 123 -4.22 -25.46 11.43
C GLY A 123 -5.28 -26.30 10.71
N ILE A 124 -6.51 -25.80 10.58
CA ILE A 124 -7.60 -26.51 9.90
C ILE A 124 -7.36 -26.43 8.39
N ALA A 125 -6.82 -27.52 7.82
CA ALA A 125 -6.53 -27.62 6.39
C ALA A 125 -5.78 -26.38 5.85
N SER A 126 -4.73 -25.98 6.56
CA SER A 126 -3.96 -24.75 6.30
C SER A 126 -3.54 -24.61 4.84
N ASP A 127 -3.17 -25.71 4.19
CA ASP A 127 -2.76 -25.74 2.78
C ASP A 127 -3.91 -25.39 1.83
N ILE A 128 -5.11 -25.90 2.12
CA ILE A 128 -6.32 -25.60 1.34
C ILE A 128 -6.68 -24.12 1.52
N VAL A 129 -6.68 -23.64 2.78
CA VAL A 129 -7.00 -22.24 3.09
C VAL A 129 -6.01 -21.29 2.43
N THR A 130 -4.71 -21.57 2.53
CA THR A 130 -3.63 -20.74 1.96
C THR A 130 -3.70 -20.70 0.45
N THR A 131 -3.91 -21.85 -0.19
CA THR A 131 -4.03 -21.95 -1.66
C THR A 131 -5.29 -21.24 -2.16
N ALA A 132 -6.43 -21.45 -1.50
CA ALA A 132 -7.67 -20.76 -1.85
C ALA A 132 -7.54 -19.23 -1.69
N PHE A 133 -6.90 -18.78 -0.62
CA PHE A 133 -6.61 -17.37 -0.40
C PHE A 133 -5.71 -16.80 -1.49
N ALA A 134 -4.61 -17.49 -1.84
CA ALA A 134 -3.69 -17.06 -2.88
C ALA A 134 -4.38 -16.94 -4.25
N ILE A 135 -5.22 -17.92 -4.61
CA ILE A 135 -5.99 -17.88 -5.87
C ILE A 135 -7.00 -16.73 -5.85
N LEU A 136 -7.74 -16.55 -4.74
CA LEU A 136 -8.73 -15.48 -4.61
C LEU A 136 -8.07 -14.10 -4.69
N PHE A 137 -7.02 -13.86 -3.91
CA PHE A 137 -6.28 -12.59 -3.93
C PHE A 137 -5.61 -12.37 -5.28
N GLY A 138 -5.04 -13.41 -5.88
CA GLY A 138 -4.47 -13.36 -7.22
C GLY A 138 -5.51 -12.95 -8.27
N ALA A 139 -6.73 -13.50 -8.21
CA ALA A 139 -7.82 -13.15 -9.11
C ALA A 139 -8.27 -11.69 -8.91
N VAL A 140 -8.42 -11.23 -7.67
CA VAL A 140 -8.78 -9.84 -7.36
C VAL A 140 -7.69 -8.88 -7.82
N ALA A 141 -6.42 -9.19 -7.53
CA ALA A 141 -5.28 -8.38 -7.96
C ALA A 141 -5.21 -8.30 -9.48
N LEU A 142 -5.40 -9.42 -10.18
CA LEU A 142 -5.43 -9.46 -11.64
C LEU A 142 -6.60 -8.65 -12.21
N ALA A 143 -7.80 -8.78 -11.64
CA ALA A 143 -8.97 -8.01 -12.05
C ALA A 143 -8.75 -6.51 -11.89
N LEU A 144 -8.18 -6.08 -10.76
CA LEU A 144 -7.83 -4.68 -10.54
C LEU A 144 -6.74 -4.21 -11.51
N ALA A 145 -5.68 -5.00 -11.69
CA ALA A 145 -4.60 -4.68 -12.63
C ALA A 145 -5.13 -4.48 -14.05
N LEU A 146 -6.02 -5.36 -14.51
CA LEU A 146 -6.66 -5.23 -15.83
C LEU A 146 -7.62 -4.04 -15.89
N SER A 147 -8.42 -3.82 -14.84
CA SER A 147 -9.36 -2.69 -14.77
C SER A 147 -8.63 -1.35 -14.84
N PHE A 148 -7.52 -1.19 -14.12
CA PHE A 148 -6.72 0.03 -14.16
C PHE A 148 -5.86 0.11 -15.43
N GLY A 149 -5.26 -0.99 -15.86
CA GLY A 149 -4.38 -1.02 -17.04
C GLY A 149 -5.13 -0.72 -18.34
N LEU A 150 -6.28 -1.36 -18.54
CA LEU A 150 -7.12 -1.10 -19.72
C LEU A 150 -7.95 0.18 -19.56
N GLY A 151 -8.45 0.47 -18.35
CA GLY A 151 -9.30 1.63 -18.08
C GLY A 151 -8.57 2.99 -18.21
N ASN A 152 -7.27 3.06 -17.88
CA ASN A 152 -6.52 4.32 -17.92
C ASN A 152 -5.69 4.50 -19.20
N ARG A 153 -5.84 3.61 -20.20
CA ARG A 153 -5.03 3.63 -21.43
C ARG A 153 -5.12 4.97 -22.17
N GLU A 154 -6.33 5.52 -22.30
CA GLU A 154 -6.56 6.78 -23.03
C GLU A 154 -5.88 7.96 -22.33
N LEU A 155 -6.06 8.07 -21.01
CA LEU A 155 -5.43 9.09 -20.16
C LEU A 155 -3.90 9.01 -20.23
N ALA A 156 -3.33 7.81 -20.14
CA ALA A 156 -1.89 7.60 -20.28
C ALA A 156 -1.38 8.02 -21.66
N GLY A 157 -2.17 7.79 -22.71
CA GLY A 157 -1.86 8.22 -24.06
C GLY A 157 -1.85 9.74 -24.22
N GLU A 158 -2.83 10.43 -23.63
CA GLU A 158 -2.92 11.90 -23.67
C GLU A 158 -1.73 12.56 -22.96
N VAL A 159 -1.44 12.13 -21.72
CA VAL A 159 -0.30 12.65 -20.94
C VAL A 159 1.01 12.48 -21.70
N THR A 160 1.23 11.30 -22.30
CA THR A 160 2.44 11.00 -23.07
C THR A 160 2.53 11.85 -24.34
N ARG A 161 1.42 12.03 -25.05
CA ARG A 161 1.37 12.88 -26.27
C ARG A 161 1.67 14.33 -25.94
N GLU A 162 1.15 14.84 -24.83
CA GLU A 162 1.37 16.22 -24.40
C GLU A 162 2.84 16.46 -24.03
N TRP A 163 3.44 15.53 -23.28
CA TRP A 163 4.88 15.58 -22.97
C TRP A 163 5.74 15.53 -24.23
N TYR A 164 5.40 14.66 -25.18
CA TYR A 164 6.12 14.55 -26.45
C TYR A 164 6.01 15.82 -27.29
N ALA A 165 4.83 16.45 -27.34
CA ALA A 165 4.60 17.69 -28.07
C ALA A 165 5.39 18.87 -27.46
N ARG A 166 5.40 18.99 -26.12
CA ARG A 166 6.19 20.01 -25.41
C ARG A 166 7.69 19.86 -25.69
N TYR A 167 8.20 18.63 -25.59
CA TYR A 167 9.62 18.35 -25.84
C TYR A 167 10.03 18.68 -27.29
N ARG A 168 9.15 18.41 -28.27
CA ARG A 168 9.41 18.74 -29.68
C ARG A 168 9.41 20.25 -29.93
N ALA A 169 8.45 20.98 -29.34
CA ALA A 169 8.38 22.43 -29.49
C ALA A 169 9.62 23.16 -28.93
N GLU A 170 10.13 22.67 -27.79
CA GLU A 170 11.35 23.20 -27.17
C GLU A 170 12.58 22.96 -28.05
N ARG A 171 12.73 21.76 -28.64
CA ARG A 171 13.81 21.47 -29.59
C ARG A 171 13.74 22.32 -30.86
N ASP A 172 12.55 22.50 -31.42
CA ASP A 172 12.36 23.33 -32.62
C ASP A 172 12.67 24.80 -32.34
N ALA A 173 12.38 25.30 -31.13
CA ALA A 173 12.74 26.65 -30.72
C ALA A 173 14.27 26.81 -30.60
N ILE A 174 14.95 25.86 -29.95
CA ILE A 174 16.42 25.86 -29.81
C ILE A 174 17.09 25.83 -31.20
N GLN A 175 16.61 24.98 -32.11
CA GLN A 175 17.17 24.88 -33.47
C GLN A 175 16.98 26.18 -34.27
N ARG A 176 15.86 26.89 -34.09
CA ARG A 176 15.66 28.19 -34.74
C ARG A 176 16.59 29.24 -34.19
N GLU A 177 16.86 29.23 -32.89
CA GLU A 177 17.83 30.15 -32.29
C GLU A 177 19.26 29.85 -32.75
N THR A 178 19.66 28.58 -32.86
CA THR A 178 20.99 28.22 -33.37
C THR A 178 21.17 28.61 -34.83
N VAL A 179 20.20 28.27 -35.71
CA VAL A 179 20.27 28.65 -37.15
C VAL A 179 20.29 30.17 -37.33
N LYS A 180 19.54 30.93 -36.52
CA LYS A 180 19.59 32.40 -36.55
C LYS A 180 20.94 32.95 -36.09
N ARG A 181 21.56 32.34 -35.08
CA ARG A 181 22.89 32.73 -34.59
C ARG A 181 23.97 32.41 -35.61
N GLU A 182 23.90 31.25 -36.25
CA GLU A 182 24.80 30.86 -37.34
C GLU A 182 24.69 31.84 -38.52
N ALA A 183 23.47 32.12 -38.99
CA ALA A 183 23.26 33.08 -40.07
C ALA A 183 23.70 34.51 -39.74
N ALA A 184 23.54 34.94 -38.48
CA ALA A 184 24.03 36.25 -38.02
C ALA A 184 25.57 36.28 -37.99
N ALA A 185 26.21 35.22 -37.50
CA ALA A 185 27.67 35.10 -37.48
C ALA A 185 28.26 35.06 -38.90
N ASP A 186 27.63 34.32 -39.83
CA ASP A 186 28.07 34.27 -41.23
C ASP A 186 27.96 35.64 -41.92
N ALA A 187 26.90 36.41 -41.62
CA ALA A 187 26.73 37.76 -42.15
C ALA A 187 27.74 38.76 -41.57
N GLU A 188 28.09 38.62 -40.29
CA GLU A 188 29.11 39.42 -39.61
C GLU A 188 30.51 39.11 -40.19
N MET A 189 30.82 37.83 -40.41
CA MET A 189 32.09 37.38 -41.02
C MET A 189 32.22 37.84 -42.48
N ALA A 190 31.13 37.80 -43.26
CA ALA A 190 31.12 38.32 -44.63
C ALA A 190 31.29 39.86 -44.68
N ALA A 191 30.80 40.59 -43.68
CA ALA A 191 31.02 42.03 -43.56
C ALA A 191 32.46 42.35 -43.13
N GLU A 192 33.07 41.54 -42.26
CA GLU A 192 34.46 41.68 -41.83
C GLU A 192 35.47 41.33 -42.94
N ASP A 193 35.18 40.32 -43.76
CA ASP A 193 35.97 39.99 -44.96
C ASP A 193 35.89 41.10 -46.02
N ALA A 194 34.71 41.73 -46.19
CA ALA A 194 34.54 42.86 -47.10
C ALA A 194 35.29 44.13 -46.62
N ASP A 195 35.34 44.39 -45.30
CA ASP A 195 36.11 45.50 -44.71
C ASP A 195 37.63 45.24 -44.76
N THR A 196 38.06 43.97 -44.76
CA THR A 196 39.48 43.60 -44.83
C THR A 196 40.11 43.83 -46.21
N ASP A 197 39.32 43.80 -47.30
CA ASP A 197 39.77 44.05 -48.68
C ASP A 197 39.97 45.56 -48.98
N GLU A 198 39.32 46.45 -48.22
CA GLU A 198 39.43 47.92 -48.40
C GLU A 198 40.51 48.58 -47.52
N ARG A 199 41.17 47.86 -46.60
CA ARG A 199 42.24 48.44 -45.78
C ARG A 199 43.48 48.74 -46.65
N PRO A 200 43.88 50.01 -46.83
CA PRO A 200 45.13 50.31 -47.52
C PRO A 200 46.29 49.66 -46.75
N ILE A 201 47.11 48.89 -47.46
CA ILE A 201 48.38 48.37 -46.93
C ILE A 201 49.13 49.59 -46.37
N PRO A 202 49.41 49.67 -45.04
CA PRO A 202 50.17 50.78 -44.51
C PRO A 202 51.51 50.80 -45.24
N PRO A 203 51.99 51.96 -45.72
CA PRO A 203 53.27 52.04 -46.40
C PRO A 203 54.34 51.43 -45.49
N ALA A 204 55.09 50.47 -46.03
CA ALA A 204 56.18 49.82 -45.33
C ALA A 204 57.07 50.91 -44.68
N PRO A 205 57.50 50.73 -43.41
CA PRO A 205 58.42 51.68 -42.80
C PRO A 205 59.64 51.82 -43.71
N ALA A 206 59.91 53.05 -44.15
CA ALA A 206 61.06 53.37 -44.97
C ALA A 206 62.31 52.83 -44.25
N ALA A 207 62.95 51.83 -44.86
CA ALA A 207 64.26 51.39 -44.45
C ALA A 207 65.20 52.59 -44.59
N THR A 208 65.58 53.18 -43.47
CA THR A 208 66.74 54.06 -43.38
C THR A 208 67.95 53.22 -43.75
N ASP A 209 68.41 53.41 -44.99
CA ASP A 209 69.70 52.94 -45.51
C ASP A 209 70.80 53.65 -44.73
N ASP A 210 71.31 52.95 -43.72
CA ASP A 210 72.49 53.31 -42.95
C ASP A 210 73.72 53.05 -43.83
N ARG A 211 74.14 54.08 -44.58
CA ARG A 211 75.45 54.17 -45.22
C ARG A 211 76.05 55.56 -45.01
N GLN A 212 76.71 55.74 -43.87
CA GLN A 212 78.09 56.25 -43.77
C GLN A 212 78.79 55.62 -42.57
#